data_AF-A0A4U6RVZ1-F1
#
_entry.id   AF-A0A4U6RVZ1-F1
#
_cell.length_a   1.000
_cell.length_b   1.000
_cell.length_c   1.000
_cell.angle_alpha   90.00
_cell.angle_beta   90.00
_cell.angle_gamma   90.00
#
_symmetry.space_group_name_H-M   'P 1'
#
loop_
_entity.id
_entity.type
_entity.pdbx_description
1 polymer ?
#
loop_
_entity_poly.entity_id
_entity_poly.type
_entity_poly.pdbx_seq_one_letter_code
_entity_poly.pdbx_strand_id
1 'polypeptide(L)' 'MSDAFDHFRAYAVRALCKARAMPRGRMKKLQTAVGRIYHFLTREAAYGPNLHHWTTWRRRSLRRR' A
#
# COMPACT_ATOMS: atom_id res chain seq x y z
N MET A 1 17.05 3.30 1.97
CA MET A 1 15.80 3.69 2.67
C MET A 1 14.72 2.69 2.26
N SER A 2 14.59 1.62 3.04
CA SER A 2 13.79 0.42 2.73
C SER A 2 12.93 0.05 3.93
N ASP A 3 12.08 0.98 4.39
CA ASP A 3 11.41 0.82 5.68
C ASP A 3 9.89 0.58 5.53
N ALA A 4 9.17 1.56 4.97
CA ALA A 4 7.71 1.47 4.88
C ALA A 4 7.21 0.45 3.83
N PHE A 5 7.84 0.42 2.65
CA PHE A 5 7.42 -0.47 1.55
C PHE A 5 7.56 -1.95 1.93
N ASP A 6 8.72 -2.34 2.46
CA ASP A 6 9.00 -3.73 2.83
C ASP A 6 8.13 -4.17 4.02
N HIS A 7 7.85 -3.27 4.96
CA HIS A 7 6.93 -3.53 6.06
C HIS A 7 5.50 -3.82 5.58
N PHE A 8 4.94 -2.96 4.70
CA PHE A 8 3.59 -3.17 4.16
C PHE A 8 3.50 -4.43 3.31
N ARG A 9 4.55 -4.71 2.52
CA ARG A 9 4.63 -5.93 1.69
C ARG A 9 4.63 -7.19 2.56
N ALA A 10 5.46 -7.23 3.60
CA ALA A 10 5.54 -8.35 4.52
C ALA A 10 4.20 -8.60 5.23
N TYR A 11 3.52 -7.54 5.65
CA TYR A 11 2.22 -7.64 6.32
C TYR A 11 1.10 -8.08 5.37
N ALA A 12 1.07 -7.58 4.14
CA ALA A 12 0.12 -8.00 3.10
C ALA A 12 0.23 -9.51 2.82
N VAL A 13 1.46 -10.01 2.65
CA VAL A 13 1.73 -11.44 2.41
C VAL A 13 1.26 -12.29 3.59
N ARG A 14 1.61 -11.89 4.83
CA ARG A 14 1.18 -12.61 6.04
C ARG A 14 -0.34 -12.67 6.17
N ALA A 15 -1.04 -11.56 5.97
CA ALA A 15 -2.50 -11.50 6.04
C ALA A 15 -3.17 -12.39 4.98
N LEU A 16 -2.66 -12.39 3.75
CA LEU A 16 -3.18 -13.24 2.66
C LEU A 16 -2.90 -14.72 2.90
N CYS A 17 -1.69 -15.09 3.35
CA CYS A 17 -1.36 -16.46 3.73
C CYS A 17 -2.28 -16.96 4.86
N LYS A 18 -2.51 -16.12 5.89
CA LYS A 18 -3.43 -16.42 6.98
C LYS A 18 -4.87 -16.57 6.50
N ALA A 19 -5.32 -15.72 5.56
CA ALA A 19 -6.65 -15.83 4.96
C ALA A 19 -6.83 -17.12 4.13
N ARG A 20 -5.78 -17.60 3.45
CA ARG A 20 -5.81 -18.84 2.67
C ARG A 20 -5.96 -20.08 3.56
N ALA A 21 -5.31 -20.08 4.72
CA ALA A 21 -5.41 -21.15 5.71
C ALA A 21 -6.76 -21.17 6.46
N MET A 22 -7.58 -20.11 6.37
CA MET A 22 -8.87 -20.06 7.05
C MET A 22 -10.02 -20.69 6.26
N PRO A 23 -10.97 -21.36 6.95
CA PRO A 23 -12.23 -21.80 6.36
C PRO A 23 -13.08 -20.60 5.91
N ARG A 24 -14.02 -20.83 4.99
CA ARG A 24 -14.89 -19.77 4.46
C ARG A 24 -15.75 -19.19 5.60
N GLY A 25 -15.59 -17.90 5.86
CA GLY A 25 -16.28 -17.21 6.95
C GLY A 25 -15.97 -15.71 7.01
N ARG A 26 -16.54 -15.01 8.01
CA ARG A 26 -16.35 -13.56 8.19
C ARG A 26 -14.88 -13.19 8.47
N MET A 27 -14.17 -13.98 9.27
CA MET A 27 -12.73 -13.75 9.55
C MET A 27 -11.85 -13.86 8.31
N LYS A 28 -12.16 -14.80 7.40
CA LYS A 28 -11.46 -14.92 6.11
C LYS A 28 -11.64 -13.68 5.24
N LYS A 29 -12.87 -13.15 5.17
CA LYS A 29 -13.16 -11.90 4.43
C LYS A 29 -12.39 -10.73 5.02
N LEU A 30 -12.33 -10.62 6.35
CA LEU A 30 -11.60 -9.58 7.05
C LEU A 30 -10.10 -9.64 6.75
N GLN A 31 -9.47 -10.83 6.87
CA GLN A 31 -8.05 -11.02 6.56
C GLN A 31 -7.72 -10.77 5.08
N THR A 32 -8.65 -11.12 4.18
CA THR A 32 -8.49 -10.82 2.74
C THR A 32 -8.58 -9.32 2.48
N ALA A 33 -9.49 -8.60 3.14
CA ALA A 33 -9.60 -7.15 3.03
C ALA A 33 -8.34 -6.46 3.56
N VAL A 34 -7.85 -6.87 4.73
CA VAL A 34 -6.57 -6.41 5.30
C VAL A 34 -5.43 -6.63 4.31
N GLY A 35 -5.26 -7.86 3.79
CA GLY A 35 -4.22 -8.15 2.80
C GLY A 35 -4.29 -7.29 1.54
N ARG A 36 -5.51 -7.01 1.05
CA ARG A 36 -5.74 -6.12 -0.11
C ARG A 36 -5.41 -4.66 0.18
N ILE A 37 -5.77 -4.15 1.36
CA ILE A 37 -5.45 -2.78 1.78
C ILE A 37 -3.94 -2.59 1.89
N TYR A 38 -3.24 -3.50 2.56
CA TYR A 38 -1.78 -3.43 2.68
C TYR A 38 -1.07 -3.60 1.33
N HIS A 39 -1.60 -4.45 0.44
CA HIS A 39 -1.09 -4.55 -0.92
C HIS A 39 -1.30 -3.26 -1.73
N PHE A 40 -2.43 -2.59 -1.54
CA PHE A 40 -2.70 -1.28 -2.15
C PHE A 40 -1.75 -0.21 -1.62
N LEU A 41 -1.57 -0.12 -0.30
CA LEU A 41 -0.60 0.77 0.35
C LEU A 41 0.84 0.50 -0.10
N THR A 42 1.19 -0.76 -0.33
CA THR A 42 2.49 -1.15 -0.88
C THR A 42 2.67 -0.60 -2.29
N ARG A 43 1.63 -0.65 -3.14
CA ARG A 43 1.66 -0.05 -4.47
C ARG A 43 1.78 1.47 -4.39
N GLU A 44 1.00 2.14 -3.55
CA GLU A 44 1.11 3.59 -3.35
C GLU A 44 2.47 4.01 -2.79
N ALA A 45 3.04 3.25 -1.86
CA ALA A 45 4.37 3.48 -1.32
C ALA A 45 5.46 3.25 -2.39
N ALA A 46 5.29 2.29 -3.30
CA ALA A 46 6.14 2.16 -4.49
C ALA A 46 5.97 3.34 -5.47
N TYR A 47 4.79 3.96 -5.52
CA TYR A 47 4.56 5.24 -6.21
C TYR A 47 4.95 6.46 -5.35
N GLY A 48 5.51 6.27 -4.15
CA GLY A 48 6.05 7.33 -3.30
C GLY A 48 7.04 8.30 -3.98
N PRO A 49 7.90 7.86 -4.94
CA PRO A 49 8.70 8.80 -5.72
C PRO A 49 7.85 9.66 -6.66
N ASN A 50 6.71 9.13 -7.13
CA ASN A 50 5.77 9.89 -7.97
C ASN A 50 4.97 10.91 -7.15
N LEU A 51 4.65 10.66 -5.88
CA LEU A 51 3.96 11.66 -5.03
C LEU A 51 4.83 12.90 -4.73
N HIS A 52 6.16 12.73 -4.65
CA HIS A 52 7.09 13.86 -4.62
C HIS A 52 7.06 14.64 -5.95
N HIS A 53 6.84 13.93 -7.07
CA HIS A 53 6.69 14.56 -8.37
C HIS A 53 5.44 15.44 -8.43
N TRP A 54 4.28 14.99 -7.95
CA TRP A 54 3.04 15.79 -7.95
C TRP A 54 3.14 17.09 -7.14
N THR A 55 3.89 17.09 -6.04
CA THR A 55 4.17 18.32 -5.26
C THR A 55 5.15 19.24 -5.98
N THR A 56 6.13 18.70 -6.73
CA THR A 56 6.99 19.53 -7.60
C THR A 56 6.24 20.12 -8.81
N TRP A 57 5.26 19.42 -9.39
CA TRP A 57 4.39 19.96 -10.44
C TRP A 57 3.52 21.12 -9.94
N ARG A 58 2.90 20.97 -8.75
CA ARG A 58 2.11 22.05 -8.12
C ARG A 58 2.96 23.26 -7.71
N ARG A 59 4.22 23.06 -7.29
CA ARG A 59 5.16 24.17 -7.02
C ARG A 59 5.60 24.91 -8.28
N ARG A 60 5.69 24.22 -9.42
CA ARG A 60 6.13 24.81 -10.70
C ARG A 60 5.04 25.63 -11.39
N SER A 61 3.76 25.34 -11.15
CA SER A 61 2.64 26.13 -11.68
C SER A 61 2.39 27.45 -10.92
N LEU A 62 2.96 27.61 -9.73
CA LEU A 62 2.86 28.83 -8.91
C LEU A 62 4.02 29.82 -9.09
N ARG A 63 4.99 29.50 -9.96
CA ARG A 63 6.16 30.34 -10.27
C ARG A 63 6.09 31.01 -11.66
N ARG A 64 4.91 30.98 -12.29
CA ARG A 64 4.59 31.63 -13.58
C ARG A 64 3.31 32.48 -13.47
N ARG A 65 3.20 33.26 -12.40
CA ARG A 65 2.34 34.45 -12.35
C ARG A 65 3.19 35.60 -11.85
#